data_AF-A0AA39X6Y9-F1
#
_entry.id   AF-A0AA39X6Y9-F1
#
_cell.length_a   1.000
_cell.length_b   1.000
_cell.length_c   1.000
_cell.angle_alpha   90.00
_cell.angle_beta   90.00
_cell.angle_gamma   90.00
#
_symmetry.space_group_name_H-M   'P 1'
#
loop_
_entity.id
_entity.type
_entity.pdbx_description
1 polymer ?
#
loop_
_entity_poly.entity_id
_entity_poly.type
_entity_poly.pdbx_seq_one_letter_code
_entity_poly.pdbx_strand_id
1 'polypeptide(L)'
;MGKRTKQYKRLMRDFEFLGFRQPYQLLMTSDVLLDTLKLDLIHLFEKTLSTKDLKPMITQCCIRALYNKNMGPNRDPAAAGAIDRAKLFERRRCGHLMDQDPLSEFECMMSVVDPKGKGENKFRYIVATQDEELRERLRSVVPTPLMYIRRSVLILEPMAAASAKVRQKEERAK
;
A
#
# COMPACT_ATOMS: atom_id res chain seq x y z
N MET A 1 15.72 7.83 -19.80
CA MET A 1 14.77 7.75 -18.65
C MET A 1 13.50 8.52 -18.97
N GLY A 2 12.34 7.88 -18.88
CA GLY A 2 11.04 8.53 -19.13
C GLY A 2 10.70 9.62 -18.10
N LYS A 3 9.91 10.63 -18.51
CA LYS A 3 9.51 11.78 -17.67
C LYS A 3 8.94 11.36 -16.31
N ARG A 4 8.13 10.30 -16.30
CA ARG A 4 7.46 9.75 -15.11
C ARG A 4 8.41 9.10 -14.10
N THR A 5 9.42 8.36 -14.57
CA THR A 5 10.44 7.76 -13.69
C THR A 5 11.23 8.83 -12.94
N LYS A 6 11.59 9.93 -13.62
CA LYS A 6 12.27 11.07 -12.98
C LYS A 6 11.40 11.71 -11.90
N GLN A 7 10.10 11.88 -12.19
CA GLN A 7 9.13 12.42 -11.23
C GLN A 7 9.00 11.53 -9.99
N TYR A 8 8.85 10.22 -10.16
CA TYR A 8 8.73 9.28 -9.04
C TYR A 8 10.00 9.18 -8.21
N LYS A 9 11.17 9.20 -8.85
CA LYS A 9 12.45 9.26 -8.13
C LYS A 9 12.57 10.51 -7.26
N ARG A 10 12.12 11.68 -7.77
CA ARG A 10 12.10 12.91 -6.98
C ARG A 10 11.12 12.80 -5.81
N LEU A 11 9.92 12.31 -6.07
CA LEU A 11 8.88 12.14 -5.05
C LEU A 11 9.32 11.19 -3.92
N MET A 12 9.97 10.07 -4.26
CA MET A 12 10.49 9.15 -3.25
C MET A 12 11.61 9.76 -2.42
N ARG A 13 12.46 10.63 -2.97
CA ARG A 13 13.44 11.39 -2.17
C ARG A 13 12.76 12.32 -1.15
N ASP A 14 11.64 12.94 -1.51
CA ASP A 14 10.88 13.75 -0.57
C ASP A 14 10.30 12.89 0.56
N PHE A 15 9.86 11.65 0.28
CA PHE A 15 9.45 10.70 1.32
C PHE A 15 10.63 10.16 2.14
N GLU A 16 11.80 9.92 1.54
CA GLU A 16 13.02 9.54 2.27
C GLU A 16 13.40 10.60 3.30
N PHE A 17 13.27 11.88 2.94
CA PHE A 17 13.47 13.01 3.86
C PHE A 17 12.50 12.97 5.05
N LEU A 18 11.29 12.46 4.83
CA LEU A 18 10.27 12.26 5.87
C LEU A 18 10.45 10.96 6.68
N GLY A 19 11.57 10.26 6.49
CA GLY A 19 11.95 9.09 7.27
C GLY A 19 11.54 7.74 6.66
N PHE A 20 11.09 7.70 5.40
CA PHE A 20 10.98 6.43 4.68
C PHE A 20 12.38 5.87 4.38
N ARG A 21 12.59 4.59 4.62
CA ARG A 21 13.90 3.93 4.42
C ARG A 21 13.71 2.59 3.74
N GLN A 22 14.76 2.17 3.04
CA GLN A 22 14.83 0.85 2.42
C GLN A 22 15.21 -0.22 3.46
N PRO A 23 14.66 -1.46 3.37
CA PRO A 23 13.70 -1.89 2.36
C PRO A 23 12.30 -1.28 2.58
N TYR A 24 11.68 -0.79 1.51
CA TYR A 24 10.38 -0.12 1.63
C TYR A 24 9.27 -1.10 1.97
N GLN A 25 8.53 -0.81 3.04
CA GLN A 25 7.39 -1.61 3.49
C GLN A 25 6.15 -1.31 2.64
N LEU A 26 5.85 -2.21 1.71
CA LEU A 26 4.73 -2.10 0.77
C LEU A 26 3.52 -2.86 1.32
N LEU A 27 2.54 -2.15 1.88
CA LEU A 27 1.31 -2.75 2.38
C LEU A 27 0.24 -2.77 1.29
N MET A 28 -0.24 -3.97 0.94
CA MET A 28 -1.21 -4.20 -0.14
C MET A 28 -2.55 -4.73 0.37
N THR A 29 -3.62 -4.33 -0.32
CA THR A 29 -4.98 -4.88 -0.19
C THR A 29 -5.25 -6.00 -1.20
N SER A 30 -6.36 -6.72 -1.02
CA SER A 30 -6.73 -7.89 -1.83
C SER A 30 -6.94 -7.55 -3.31
N ASP A 31 -7.57 -6.41 -3.58
CA ASP A 31 -7.89 -5.87 -4.90
C ASP A 31 -6.65 -5.73 -5.81
N VAL A 32 -5.54 -5.21 -5.29
CA VAL A 32 -4.28 -5.06 -6.02
C VAL A 32 -3.76 -6.41 -6.48
N LEU A 33 -3.89 -7.45 -5.65
CA LEU A 33 -3.40 -8.78 -6.01
C LEU A 33 -4.27 -9.45 -7.06
N LEU A 34 -5.58 -9.24 -7.01
CA LEU A 34 -6.53 -9.72 -8.03
C LEU A 34 -6.29 -9.04 -9.37
N ASP A 35 -6.19 -7.71 -9.38
CA ASP A 35 -6.05 -6.91 -10.61
C ASP A 35 -4.72 -7.11 -11.33
N THR A 36 -3.71 -7.64 -10.64
CA THR A 36 -2.33 -7.71 -11.16
C THR A 36 -1.84 -9.13 -11.42
N LEU A 37 -2.70 -10.15 -11.40
CA LEU A 37 -2.24 -11.54 -11.55
C LEU A 37 -1.43 -11.82 -12.81
N LYS A 38 -1.79 -11.19 -13.93
CA LYS A 38 -1.10 -11.35 -15.20
C LYS A 38 0.15 -10.47 -15.34
N LEU A 39 0.49 -9.70 -14.30
CA LEU A 39 1.59 -8.74 -14.29
C LEU A 39 2.70 -9.21 -13.33
N ASP A 40 3.94 -8.84 -13.66
CA ASP A 40 5.05 -8.92 -12.73
C ASP A 40 4.97 -7.75 -11.73
N LEU A 41 4.18 -7.96 -10.68
CA LEU A 41 3.85 -6.93 -9.71
C LEU A 41 5.09 -6.38 -9.00
N ILE A 42 6.03 -7.25 -8.60
CA ILE A 42 7.23 -6.83 -7.88
C ILE A 42 8.12 -5.99 -8.79
N HIS A 43 8.35 -6.43 -10.03
CA HIS A 43 9.11 -5.65 -10.99
C HIS A 43 8.49 -4.26 -11.27
N LEU A 44 7.15 -4.17 -11.30
CA LEU A 44 6.45 -2.89 -11.44
C LEU A 44 6.73 -1.96 -10.25
N PHE A 45 6.71 -2.48 -9.01
CA PHE A 45 7.08 -1.70 -7.83
C PHE A 45 8.54 -1.26 -7.87
N GLU A 46 9.46 -2.16 -8.19
CA GLU A 46 10.90 -1.85 -8.27
C GLU A 46 11.17 -0.72 -9.25
N LYS A 47 10.56 -0.79 -10.44
CA LYS A 47 10.66 0.23 -11.48
C LYS A 47 10.04 1.56 -11.05
N THR A 48 8.92 1.52 -10.34
CA THR A 48 8.18 2.72 -9.93
C THR A 48 8.88 3.44 -8.78
N LEU A 49 9.36 2.70 -7.79
CA LEU A 49 10.06 3.21 -6.61
C LEU A 49 11.57 3.38 -6.83
N SER A 50 12.09 2.91 -7.97
CA SER A 50 13.52 2.99 -8.34
C SER A 50 14.45 2.34 -7.30
N THR A 51 14.02 1.22 -6.69
CA THR A 51 14.81 0.40 -5.77
C THR A 51 14.48 -1.08 -5.96
N LYS A 52 15.40 -1.97 -5.57
CA LYS A 52 15.18 -3.42 -5.46
C LYS A 52 14.88 -3.86 -4.03
N ASP A 53 15.14 -3.00 -3.05
CA ASP A 53 14.95 -3.30 -1.64
C ASP A 53 13.51 -3.00 -1.23
N LEU A 54 12.64 -3.97 -1.51
CA LEU A 54 11.22 -3.92 -1.21
C LEU A 54 10.85 -5.00 -0.22
N LYS A 55 9.90 -4.67 0.65
CA LYS A 55 9.29 -5.58 1.60
C LYS A 55 7.79 -5.64 1.33
N PRO A 56 7.33 -6.50 0.42
CA PRO A 56 5.91 -6.71 0.14
C PRO A 56 5.22 -7.28 1.37
N MET A 57 4.11 -6.66 1.78
CA MET A 57 3.35 -7.05 2.97
C MET A 57 1.85 -7.11 2.67
N ILE A 58 1.17 -8.02 3.34
CA ILE A 58 -0.30 -8.11 3.35
C ILE A 58 -0.80 -8.33 4.76
N THR A 59 -1.90 -7.66 5.14
CA THR A 59 -2.52 -7.88 6.46
C THR A 59 -3.27 -9.21 6.52
N GLN A 60 -3.54 -9.70 7.73
CA GLN A 60 -4.35 -10.90 7.92
C GLN A 60 -5.80 -10.69 7.42
N CYS A 61 -6.39 -9.51 7.61
CA CYS A 61 -7.72 -9.19 7.12
C CYS A 61 -7.77 -9.17 5.58
N CYS A 62 -6.77 -8.57 4.92
CA CYS A 62 -6.72 -8.50 3.46
C CYS A 62 -6.59 -9.88 2.80
N ILE A 63 -5.77 -10.78 3.36
CA ILE A 63 -5.72 -12.15 2.80
C ILE A 63 -7.02 -12.92 3.05
N ARG A 64 -7.74 -12.64 4.15
CA ARG A 64 -9.04 -13.28 4.42
C ARG A 64 -10.04 -12.84 3.37
N ALA A 65 -10.03 -11.56 2.99
CA ALA A 65 -10.85 -11.08 1.89
C ALA A 65 -10.60 -11.89 0.61
N LEU A 66 -9.33 -12.25 0.31
CA LEU A 66 -9.02 -13.18 -0.79
C LEU A 66 -9.59 -14.58 -0.59
N TYR A 67 -9.47 -15.17 0.61
CA TYR A 67 -10.06 -16.47 0.91
C TYR A 67 -11.58 -16.46 0.73
N ASN A 68 -12.26 -15.42 1.22
CA ASN A 68 -13.72 -15.26 1.06
C ASN A 68 -14.10 -15.16 -0.41
N LYS A 69 -13.31 -14.44 -1.23
CA LYS A 69 -13.49 -14.37 -2.69
C LYS A 69 -13.21 -15.69 -3.42
N ASN A 70 -12.53 -16.65 -2.78
CA ASN A 70 -12.28 -17.98 -3.35
C ASN A 70 -13.37 -19.01 -3.01
N MET A 71 -14.40 -18.62 -2.25
CA MET A 71 -15.45 -19.50 -1.75
C MET A 71 -16.82 -19.11 -2.31
N GLY A 72 -17.76 -20.06 -2.27
CA GLY A 72 -19.16 -19.83 -2.63
C GLY A 72 -19.44 -19.77 -4.14
N PRO A 73 -20.70 -19.49 -4.53
CA PRO A 73 -21.14 -19.48 -5.93
C PRO A 73 -20.56 -18.31 -6.73
N ASN A 74 -20.21 -17.21 -6.06
CA ASN A 74 -19.62 -16.00 -6.67
C ASN A 74 -18.10 -15.97 -6.54
N ARG A 75 -17.45 -17.14 -6.55
CA ARG A 75 -15.98 -17.20 -6.45
C ARG A 75 -15.34 -16.40 -7.59
N ASP A 76 -14.33 -15.63 -7.26
CA ASP A 76 -13.49 -14.96 -8.25
C ASP A 76 -12.47 -15.98 -8.79
N PRO A 77 -12.44 -16.27 -10.10
CA PRO A 77 -11.45 -17.17 -10.70
C PRO A 77 -10.00 -16.74 -10.46
N ALA A 78 -9.76 -15.45 -10.21
CA ALA A 78 -8.47 -14.89 -9.86
C ALA A 78 -8.04 -15.20 -8.42
N ALA A 79 -8.98 -15.51 -7.52
CA ALA A 79 -8.70 -15.55 -6.08
C ALA A 79 -7.62 -16.58 -5.70
N ALA A 80 -7.64 -17.78 -6.29
CA ALA A 80 -6.64 -18.82 -6.01
C ALA A 80 -5.20 -18.34 -6.30
N GLY A 81 -4.98 -17.76 -7.48
CA GLY A 81 -3.67 -17.21 -7.86
C GLY A 81 -3.26 -16.01 -6.99
N ALA A 82 -4.22 -15.18 -6.59
CA ALA A 82 -3.96 -14.03 -5.71
C ALA A 82 -3.58 -14.48 -4.31
N ILE A 83 -4.20 -15.55 -3.79
CA ILE A 83 -3.86 -16.17 -2.51
C ILE A 83 -2.43 -16.72 -2.56
N ASP A 84 -2.08 -17.46 -3.61
CA ASP A 84 -0.74 -18.05 -3.71
C ASP A 84 0.35 -16.98 -3.82
N ARG A 85 0.09 -15.90 -4.55
CA ARG A 85 0.96 -14.72 -4.54
C ARG A 85 1.03 -14.06 -3.16
N ALA A 86 -0.11 -13.89 -2.48
CA ALA A 86 -0.16 -13.26 -1.16
C ALA A 86 0.63 -14.05 -0.09
N LYS A 87 0.71 -15.37 -0.21
CA LYS A 87 1.50 -16.23 0.69
C LYS A 87 3.02 -16.00 0.57
N LEU A 88 3.49 -15.48 -0.56
CA LEU A 88 4.91 -15.11 -0.75
C LEU A 88 5.27 -13.80 -0.06
N PHE A 89 4.28 -12.99 0.32
CA PHE A 89 4.50 -11.69 0.95
C PHE A 89 4.56 -11.80 2.47
N GLU A 90 5.26 -10.86 3.11
CA GLU A 90 5.35 -10.87 4.55
C GLU A 90 3.99 -10.58 5.18
N ARG A 91 3.62 -11.39 6.16
CA ARG A 91 2.37 -11.19 6.87
C ARG A 91 2.48 -10.07 7.89
N ARG A 92 1.73 -8.98 7.68
CA ARG A 92 1.52 -7.95 8.70
C ARG A 92 0.44 -8.40 9.68
N ARG A 93 0.83 -8.73 10.92
CA ARG A 93 -0.12 -9.01 12.00
C ARG A 93 -0.87 -7.72 12.35
N CYS A 94 -2.18 -7.68 12.11
CA CYS A 94 -3.03 -6.53 12.41
C CYS A 94 -3.64 -6.59 13.82
N GLY A 95 -3.68 -7.76 14.46
CA GLY A 95 -4.20 -7.92 15.83
C GLY A 95 -5.73 -8.00 15.93
N HIS A 96 -6.45 -7.95 14.81
CA HIS A 96 -7.90 -8.16 14.78
C HIS A 96 -8.25 -9.64 14.92
N LEU A 97 -9.17 -9.97 15.81
CA LEU A 97 -9.62 -11.33 16.07
C LEU A 97 -10.61 -11.75 14.99
N MET A 98 -10.25 -12.76 14.22
CA MET A 98 -10.99 -13.13 13.01
C MET A 98 -12.37 -13.72 13.29
N ASP A 99 -12.56 -14.29 14.48
CA ASP A 99 -13.78 -15.00 14.90
C ASP A 99 -14.76 -14.12 15.68
N GLN A 100 -14.36 -12.90 16.05
CA GLN A 100 -15.16 -12.00 16.89
C GLN A 100 -15.32 -10.62 16.26
N ASP A 101 -14.25 -10.07 15.70
CA ASP A 101 -14.24 -8.72 15.11
C ASP A 101 -13.57 -8.73 13.73
N PRO A 102 -14.24 -9.32 12.73
CA PRO A 102 -13.74 -9.36 11.38
C PRO A 102 -13.81 -7.97 10.73
N LEU A 103 -12.79 -7.15 10.94
CA LEU A 103 -12.71 -5.85 10.26
C LEU A 103 -12.65 -6.00 8.73
N SER A 104 -13.25 -5.02 8.07
CA SER A 104 -13.10 -4.80 6.63
C SER A 104 -11.64 -4.50 6.26
N GLU A 105 -11.30 -4.59 4.98
CA GLU A 105 -9.97 -4.20 4.51
C GLU A 105 -9.71 -2.71 4.79
N PHE A 106 -10.72 -1.86 4.58
CA PHE A 106 -10.65 -0.42 4.85
C PHE A 106 -10.26 -0.14 6.30
N GLU A 107 -11.04 -0.67 7.26
CA GLU A 107 -10.82 -0.43 8.69
C GLU A 107 -9.49 -1.02 9.16
N CYS A 108 -9.14 -2.22 8.68
CA CYS A 108 -7.87 -2.85 9.01
C CYS A 108 -6.69 -2.02 8.52
N MET A 109 -6.74 -1.51 7.28
CA MET A 109 -5.65 -0.70 6.72
C MET A 109 -5.51 0.62 7.49
N MET A 110 -6.63 1.25 7.85
CA MET A 110 -6.62 2.46 8.68
C MET A 110 -6.01 2.20 10.07
N SER A 111 -6.40 1.12 10.75
CA SER A 111 -5.85 0.80 12.07
C SER A 111 -4.38 0.35 12.02
N VAL A 112 -3.92 -0.23 10.91
CA VAL A 112 -2.52 -0.64 10.74
C VAL A 112 -1.61 0.54 10.40
N VAL A 113 -2.06 1.45 9.55
CA VAL A 113 -1.27 2.62 9.11
C VAL A 113 -1.29 3.73 10.17
N ASP A 114 -2.45 3.99 10.77
CA ASP A 114 -2.65 4.96 11.84
C ASP A 114 -3.25 4.31 13.10
N PRO A 115 -2.47 3.49 13.83
CA PRO A 115 -2.95 2.72 14.99
C PRO A 115 -3.43 3.57 16.16
N LYS A 116 -3.11 4.86 16.18
CA LYS A 116 -3.51 5.78 17.26
C LYS A 116 -4.57 6.80 16.80
N GLY A 117 -5.02 6.73 15.54
CA GLY A 117 -5.98 7.68 14.98
C GLY A 117 -5.47 9.14 14.98
N LYS A 118 -4.15 9.35 14.93
CA LYS A 118 -3.52 10.67 15.02
C LYS A 118 -3.30 11.34 13.66
N GLY A 119 -3.68 10.67 12.58
CA GLY A 119 -3.34 11.08 11.22
C GLY A 119 -1.85 10.92 10.94
N GLU A 120 -1.16 10.01 11.62
CA GLU A 120 0.28 9.79 11.44
C GLU A 120 0.57 8.38 10.93
N ASN A 121 1.27 8.28 9.80
CA ASN A 121 1.82 7.02 9.33
C ASN A 121 3.06 6.65 10.15
N LYS A 122 2.80 6.10 11.34
CA LYS A 122 3.81 5.80 12.36
C LYS A 122 4.90 4.86 11.86
N PHE A 123 4.53 3.87 11.05
CA PHE A 123 5.43 2.81 10.61
C PHE A 123 6.00 3.03 9.21
N ARG A 124 5.69 4.17 8.57
CA ARG A 124 6.18 4.54 7.24
C ARG A 124 5.86 3.48 6.18
N TYR A 125 4.59 3.05 6.15
CA TYR A 125 4.09 2.17 5.09
C TYR A 125 3.88 2.95 3.80
N ILE A 126 4.27 2.34 2.68
CA ILE A 126 3.76 2.67 1.35
C ILE A 126 2.52 1.81 1.16
N VAL A 127 1.37 2.42 0.85
CA VAL A 127 0.12 1.68 0.70
C VAL A 127 -0.25 1.57 -0.77
N ALA A 128 -0.54 0.34 -1.21
CA ALA A 128 -1.07 0.07 -2.54
C ALA A 128 -2.48 -0.53 -2.44
N THR A 129 -3.46 0.15 -3.03
CA THR A 129 -4.88 -0.25 -3.01
C THR A 129 -5.62 0.29 -4.23
N GLN A 130 -6.60 -0.45 -4.73
CA GLN A 130 -7.50 0.01 -5.80
C GLN A 130 -8.70 0.77 -5.24
N ASP A 131 -9.04 0.54 -3.97
CA ASP A 131 -10.05 1.27 -3.22
C ASP A 131 -9.76 2.79 -3.20
N GLU A 132 -10.65 3.55 -3.81
CA GLU A 132 -10.54 5.01 -3.90
C GLU A 132 -10.86 5.70 -2.58
N GLU A 133 -11.85 5.20 -1.83
CA GLU A 133 -12.24 5.74 -0.53
C GLU A 133 -11.10 5.57 0.48
N LEU A 134 -10.46 4.40 0.49
CA LEU A 134 -9.30 4.15 1.34
C LEU A 134 -8.14 5.10 1.00
N ARG A 135 -7.86 5.32 -0.29
CA ARG A 135 -6.83 6.30 -0.70
C ARG A 135 -7.18 7.70 -0.26
N GLU A 136 -8.42 8.14 -0.47
CA GLU A 136 -8.89 9.45 0.00
C GLU A 136 -8.67 9.64 1.49
N ARG A 137 -9.03 8.64 2.30
CA ARG A 137 -8.83 8.70 3.75
C ARG A 137 -7.35 8.75 4.11
N LEU A 138 -6.53 7.90 3.50
CA LEU A 138 -5.09 7.83 3.78
C LEU A 138 -4.31 9.08 3.36
N ARG A 139 -4.83 9.93 2.46
CA ARG A 139 -4.20 11.25 2.17
C ARG A 139 -4.18 12.18 3.38
N SER A 140 -5.08 11.98 4.34
CA SER A 140 -5.09 12.70 5.63
C SER A 140 -4.13 12.11 6.67
N VAL A 141 -3.67 10.87 6.47
CA VAL A 141 -2.67 10.21 7.31
C VAL A 141 -1.29 10.51 6.75
N VAL A 142 -0.52 11.34 7.42
CA VAL A 142 0.71 11.89 6.88
C VAL A 142 1.96 11.34 7.56
N PRO A 143 3.07 11.24 6.83
CA PRO A 143 3.17 11.11 5.38
C PRO A 143 2.82 9.70 4.88
N THR A 144 1.96 9.59 3.85
CA THR A 144 1.63 8.28 3.24
C THR A 144 1.79 8.33 1.71
N PRO A 145 2.76 7.59 1.14
CA PRO A 145 2.81 7.31 -0.29
C PRO A 145 1.71 6.33 -0.67
N LEU A 146 0.89 6.70 -1.66
CA LEU A 146 -0.23 5.91 -2.15
C LEU A 146 0.00 5.43 -3.57
N MET A 147 -0.33 4.16 -3.83
CA MET A 147 -0.15 3.54 -5.12
C MET A 147 -1.42 2.79 -5.56
N TYR A 148 -1.67 2.75 -6.87
CA TYR A 148 -2.78 2.01 -7.47
C TYR A 148 -2.44 1.62 -8.91
N ILE A 149 -3.17 0.66 -9.48
CA ILE A 149 -3.02 0.20 -10.87
C ILE A 149 -4.15 0.77 -11.73
N ARG A 150 -3.78 1.32 -12.88
CA ARG A 150 -4.73 1.73 -13.92
C ARG A 150 -4.26 1.24 -15.28
N ARG A 151 -5.10 0.46 -15.97
CA ARG A 151 -4.79 -0.10 -17.30
C ARG A 151 -3.40 -0.79 -17.34
N SER A 152 -3.14 -1.68 -16.38
CA SER A 152 -1.88 -2.42 -16.23
C SER A 152 -0.64 -1.57 -15.93
N VAL A 153 -0.82 -0.31 -15.52
CA VAL A 153 0.27 0.57 -15.12
C VAL A 153 0.12 0.93 -13.64
N LEU A 154 1.18 0.64 -12.87
CA LEU A 154 1.28 1.05 -11.47
C LEU A 154 1.55 2.55 -11.37
N ILE A 155 0.76 3.26 -10.58
CA ILE A 155 0.78 4.70 -10.37
C ILE A 155 1.13 4.98 -8.92
N LEU A 156 2.20 5.75 -8.71
CA LEU A 156 2.46 6.45 -7.45
C LEU A 156 1.76 7.81 -7.50
N GLU A 157 0.87 8.07 -6.55
CA GLU A 157 0.18 9.35 -6.43
C GLU A 157 1.16 10.49 -6.14
N PRO A 158 0.89 11.71 -6.62
CA PRO A 158 1.64 12.87 -6.15
C PRO A 158 1.50 13.02 -4.63
N MET A 159 2.48 13.66 -4.00
CA MET A 159 2.42 13.91 -2.56
C MET A 159 1.14 14.67 -2.20
N ALA A 160 0.36 14.12 -1.27
CA ALA A 160 -0.82 14.80 -0.74
C ALA A 160 -0.44 16.16 -0.13
N ALA A 161 -1.33 17.15 -0.25
CA ALA A 161 -1.06 18.51 0.24
C ALA A 161 -0.69 18.54 1.74
N ALA A 162 -1.30 17.67 2.55
CA ALA A 162 -0.98 17.53 3.97
C ALA A 162 0.46 17.01 4.18
N SER A 163 0.87 15.96 3.45
CA SER A 163 2.25 15.45 3.47
C SER A 163 3.26 16.49 2.98
N ALA A 164 2.91 17.27 1.96
CA ALA A 164 3.77 18.33 1.42
C ALA A 164 4.00 19.46 2.44
N LYS A 165 2.97 19.83 3.23
CA LYS A 165 3.10 20.79 4.33
C LYS A 165 4.06 20.28 5.41
N VAL A 166 4.00 18.98 5.77
CA VAL A 166 4.94 18.37 6.72
C VAL A 166 6.36 18.42 6.16
N ARG A 167 6.58 18.06 4.89
CA ARG A 167 7.89 18.14 4.23
C ARG A 167 8.49 19.54 4.26
N GLN A 168 7.70 20.57 3.97
CA GLN A 168 8.17 21.96 4.03
C GLN A 168 8.51 22.41 5.46
N LYS A 169 7.76 21.96 6.47
CA LYS A 169 8.05 22.27 7.88
C LYS A 169 9.36 21.61 8.33
N GLU A 170 9.54 20.34 8.02
CA GLU A 170 10.76 19.57 8.33
C GLU A 170 12.00 20.15 7.63
N GLU A 171 11.85 20.63 6.39
CA GLU A 171 12.95 21.28 5.64
C GLU A 171 13.37 22.62 6.26
N ARG A 172 12.45 23.38 6.84
CA ARG A 172 12.73 24.67 7.51
C ARG A 172 13.28 24.53 8.93
N ALA A 173 13.06 23.38 9.56
CA ALA A 173 13.50 23.10 10.93
C ALA A 173 14.97 22.61 11.00
N LYS A 174 15.59 22.36 9.86
CA LYS A 174 17.02 22.03 9.71
C LYS A 174 17.77 23.22 9.13
#